data_AF-A0A526V9S9-F1
#
_entry.id   AF-A0A526V9S9-F1
#
_cell.length_a   1.000
_cell.length_b   1.000
_cell.length_c   1.000
_cell.angle_alpha   90.00
_cell.angle_beta   90.00
_cell.angle_gamma   90.00
#
_symmetry.space_group_name_H-M   'P 1'
#
loop_
_entity.id
_entity.type
_entity.pdbx_description
1 polymer ?
#
loop_
_entity_poly.entity_id
_entity_poly.type
_entity_poly.pdbx_seq_one_letter_code
_entity_poly.pdbx_strand_id
1 'polypeptide(L)'
;LGAGAMVAGATTNSRGLAGAGVGVAAGGGEMAQRSILAYQRTEEMTADRSAITYLNATGQSGMGMLKTFHRFQTALSLSGAQVDPYRISHPMPRDRISNLEVLVKQSPNVDRPDPPALQQRHDMVRVKIAVYMEGQAAASRLMRKMQGTLAALYGDAQSTYLFGNIAAALAKTNALIKAQPKNAYFQELRGDILMKANKPKEAADAYAKAVSLDSARSGLLPVSM
;
A
#
# COMPACT_ATOMS: atom_id res chain seq x y z
N LEU A 1 23.41 -29.82 -13.48
CA LEU A 1 23.74 -30.87 -14.48
C LEU A 1 22.89 -30.57 -15.70
N GLY A 2 23.36 -30.15 -16.85
CA GLY A 2 24.68 -29.87 -17.41
C GLY A 2 24.39 -29.28 -18.79
N ALA A 3 25.32 -28.49 -19.29
CA ALA A 3 25.25 -27.87 -20.61
C ALA A 3 24.98 -28.91 -21.72
N GLY A 4 24.21 -28.56 -22.74
CA GLY A 4 24.04 -29.42 -23.90
C GLY A 4 23.00 -28.94 -24.91
N ALA A 5 23.42 -28.02 -25.79
CA ALA A 5 23.12 -27.99 -27.23
C ALA A 5 23.15 -26.56 -27.79
N MET A 6 24.32 -25.93 -27.77
CA MET A 6 24.69 -24.98 -28.82
C MET A 6 25.94 -25.54 -29.47
N VAL A 7 25.81 -26.05 -30.70
CA VAL A 7 26.74 -25.96 -31.83
C VAL A 7 26.21 -26.90 -32.91
N ALA A 8 25.52 -26.33 -33.89
CA ALA A 8 25.42 -26.91 -35.23
C ALA A 8 25.30 -25.74 -36.21
N GLY A 9 26.45 -25.18 -36.60
CA GLY A 9 26.47 -24.04 -37.51
C GLY A 9 27.86 -23.47 -37.75
N ALA A 10 28.87 -24.31 -37.98
CA ALA A 10 30.21 -23.85 -38.32
C ALA A 10 30.84 -24.61 -39.51
N THR A 11 30.04 -25.30 -40.34
CA THR A 11 30.58 -26.07 -41.48
C THR A 11 30.07 -25.63 -42.85
N THR A 12 29.24 -24.58 -42.94
CA THR A 12 28.79 -24.05 -44.24
C THR A 12 29.26 -22.61 -44.42
N ASN A 13 30.13 -22.39 -45.41
CA ASN A 13 30.72 -21.11 -45.79
C ASN A 13 29.70 -20.17 -46.45
N SER A 14 28.54 -19.97 -45.80
CA SER A 14 27.44 -19.14 -46.27
C SER A 14 27.40 -17.87 -45.42
N ARG A 15 27.84 -16.75 -46.02
CA ARG A 15 27.83 -15.41 -45.38
C ARG A 15 26.44 -14.96 -44.87
N GLY A 16 25.36 -15.66 -45.19
CA GLY A 16 24.02 -15.46 -44.63
C GLY A 16 23.78 -16.11 -43.25
N LEU A 17 24.54 -17.14 -42.86
CA LEU A 17 24.32 -17.86 -41.59
C LEU A 17 24.87 -17.12 -40.37
N ALA A 18 25.91 -16.30 -40.55
CA ALA A 18 26.47 -15.47 -39.48
C ALA A 18 25.47 -14.41 -38.98
N GLY A 19 24.65 -13.84 -39.88
CA GLY A 19 23.56 -12.92 -39.52
C GLY A 19 22.38 -13.63 -38.85
N ALA A 20 22.07 -14.86 -39.27
CA ALA A 20 21.00 -15.67 -38.67
C ALA A 20 21.35 -16.15 -37.25
N GLY A 21 22.61 -16.55 -36.99
CA GLY A 21 23.05 -16.99 -35.65
C GLY A 21 23.04 -15.89 -34.59
N VAL A 22 23.39 -14.66 -34.96
CA VAL A 22 23.32 -13.49 -34.06
C VAL A 22 21.85 -13.07 -33.82
N GLY A 23 20.99 -13.15 -34.84
CA GLY A 23 19.55 -12.89 -34.70
C GLY A 23 18.82 -13.89 -33.81
N VAL A 24 19.20 -15.17 -33.85
CA VAL A 24 18.62 -16.23 -33.00
C VAL A 24 19.09 -16.12 -31.54
N ALA A 25 20.36 -15.79 -31.29
CA ALA A 25 20.88 -15.60 -29.93
C ALA A 25 20.28 -14.35 -29.24
N ALA A 26 20.14 -13.23 -29.98
CA ALA A 26 19.48 -12.02 -29.47
C ALA A 26 17.94 -12.20 -29.34
N GLY A 27 17.31 -12.93 -30.26
CA GLY A 27 15.88 -13.23 -30.23
C GLY A 27 15.47 -14.21 -29.13
N GLY A 28 16.33 -15.18 -28.78
CA GLY A 28 16.04 -16.17 -27.75
C GLY A 28 15.90 -15.58 -26.35
N GLY A 29 16.75 -14.61 -25.99
CA GLY A 29 16.65 -13.92 -24.70
C GLY A 29 15.38 -13.08 -24.55
N GLU A 30 15.03 -12.31 -25.58
CA GLU A 30 13.81 -11.50 -25.63
C GLU A 30 12.54 -12.37 -25.60
N MET A 31 12.51 -13.50 -26.32
CA MET A 31 11.39 -14.45 -26.28
C MET A 31 11.22 -15.12 -24.91
N ALA A 32 12.32 -15.50 -24.26
CA ALA A 32 12.28 -16.05 -22.90
C ALA A 32 11.75 -15.01 -21.90
N GLN A 33 12.23 -13.77 -21.97
CA GLN A 33 11.76 -12.68 -21.11
C GLN A 33 10.27 -12.41 -21.30
N ARG A 34 9.78 -12.33 -22.55
CA ARG A 34 8.36 -12.15 -22.84
C ARG A 34 7.50 -13.30 -22.32
N SER A 35 7.99 -14.53 -22.39
CA SER A 35 7.30 -15.71 -21.87
C SER A 35 7.16 -15.66 -20.34
N ILE A 36 8.22 -15.26 -19.63
CA ILE A 36 8.19 -15.06 -18.17
C ILE A 36 7.19 -13.94 -17.80
N LEU A 37 7.23 -12.81 -18.51
CA LEU A 37 6.30 -11.69 -18.27
C LEU A 37 4.85 -12.08 -18.58
N ALA A 38 4.61 -12.87 -19.62
CA ALA A 38 3.28 -13.40 -19.93
C ALA A 38 2.75 -14.36 -18.85
N TYR A 39 3.62 -15.22 -18.33
CA TYR A 39 3.30 -16.09 -17.19
C TYR A 39 2.94 -15.25 -15.94
N GLN A 40 3.77 -14.26 -15.59
CA GLN A 40 3.49 -13.34 -14.48
C GLN A 40 2.15 -12.63 -14.62
N ARG A 41 1.80 -12.13 -15.82
CA ARG A 41 0.48 -11.53 -16.05
C ARG A 41 -0.68 -12.50 -15.82
N THR A 42 -0.49 -13.79 -16.13
CA THR A 42 -1.51 -14.83 -15.89
C THR A 42 -1.71 -15.08 -14.39
N GLU A 43 -0.62 -15.12 -13.63
CA GLU A 43 -0.66 -15.21 -12.16
C GLU A 43 -1.38 -13.99 -11.55
N GLU A 44 -1.09 -12.77 -12.05
CA GLU A 44 -1.74 -11.54 -11.58
C GLU A 44 -3.26 -11.51 -11.86
N MET A 45 -3.68 -11.93 -13.06
CA MET A 45 -5.12 -12.06 -13.38
C MET A 45 -5.81 -13.10 -12.49
N THR A 46 -5.11 -14.18 -12.16
CA THR A 46 -5.62 -15.24 -11.28
C THR A 46 -5.73 -14.73 -9.84
N ALA A 47 -4.73 -14.00 -9.37
CA ALA A 47 -4.75 -13.33 -8.07
C ALA A 47 -5.91 -12.34 -7.98
N ASP A 48 -6.13 -11.54 -9.03
CA ASP A 48 -7.21 -10.56 -9.09
C ASP A 48 -8.59 -11.19 -8.99
N ARG A 49 -8.84 -12.25 -9.76
CA ARG A 49 -10.11 -13.00 -9.68
C ARG A 49 -10.27 -13.68 -8.32
N SER A 50 -9.20 -14.26 -7.79
CA SER A 50 -9.21 -14.88 -6.46
C SER A 50 -9.53 -13.87 -5.37
N ALA A 51 -9.02 -12.63 -5.47
CA ALA A 51 -9.34 -11.56 -4.54
C ALA A 51 -10.85 -11.25 -4.53
N ILE A 52 -11.50 -11.18 -5.70
CA ILE A 52 -12.96 -10.99 -5.77
C ILE A 52 -13.70 -12.17 -5.12
N THR A 53 -13.27 -13.41 -5.35
CA THR A 53 -13.83 -14.59 -4.68
C THR A 53 -13.74 -14.48 -3.17
N TYR A 54 -12.59 -14.10 -2.62
CA TYR A 54 -12.39 -13.96 -1.17
C TYR A 54 -13.16 -12.78 -0.57
N LEU A 55 -13.23 -11.64 -1.27
CA LEU A 55 -14.05 -10.51 -0.86
C LEU A 55 -15.52 -10.91 -0.78
N ASN A 56 -16.03 -11.64 -1.78
CA ASN A 56 -17.40 -12.14 -1.75
C ASN A 56 -17.64 -13.11 -0.60
N ALA A 57 -16.73 -14.07 -0.38
CA ALA A 57 -16.83 -15.05 0.69
C ALA A 57 -16.78 -14.43 2.09
N THR A 58 -16.07 -13.32 2.25
CA THR A 58 -15.98 -12.57 3.52
C THR A 58 -17.02 -11.46 3.66
N GLY A 59 -17.91 -11.31 2.67
CA GLY A 59 -18.92 -10.25 2.68
C GLY A 59 -18.30 -8.85 2.58
N GLN A 60 -17.29 -8.66 1.76
CA GLN A 60 -16.66 -7.36 1.50
C GLN A 60 -16.91 -6.93 0.06
N SER A 61 -16.96 -5.62 -0.17
CA SER A 61 -17.15 -5.08 -1.51
C SER A 61 -15.87 -5.14 -2.35
N GLY A 62 -16.01 -5.59 -3.61
CA GLY A 62 -14.95 -5.47 -4.62
C GLY A 62 -14.73 -4.05 -5.15
N MET A 63 -15.60 -3.09 -4.80
CA MET A 63 -15.52 -1.72 -5.31
C MET A 63 -14.23 -0.99 -4.89
N GLY A 64 -13.67 -1.33 -3.71
CA GLY A 64 -12.38 -0.79 -3.27
C GLY A 64 -11.22 -1.12 -4.22
N MET A 65 -11.25 -2.32 -4.82
CA MET A 65 -10.26 -2.76 -5.79
C MET A 65 -10.37 -1.98 -7.10
N LEU A 66 -11.58 -1.85 -7.66
CA LEU A 66 -11.82 -1.04 -8.87
C LEU A 66 -11.41 0.43 -8.64
N LYS A 67 -11.79 1.01 -7.50
CA LYS A 67 -11.40 2.38 -7.13
C LYS A 67 -9.88 2.55 -7.08
N THR A 68 -9.16 1.54 -6.62
CA THR A 68 -7.69 1.55 -6.57
C THR A 68 -7.08 1.49 -7.97
N PHE A 69 -7.58 0.62 -8.85
CA PHE A 69 -7.10 0.57 -10.23
C PHE A 69 -7.44 1.81 -11.03
N HIS A 70 -8.62 2.42 -10.83
CA HIS A 70 -8.92 3.72 -11.43
C HIS A 70 -7.91 4.79 -10.98
N ARG A 71 -7.51 4.81 -9.71
CA ARG A 71 -6.45 5.72 -9.24
C ARG A 71 -5.12 5.47 -9.94
N PHE A 72 -4.71 4.22 -10.12
CA PHE A 72 -3.49 3.89 -10.87
C PHE A 72 -3.60 4.29 -12.34
N GLN A 73 -4.75 4.07 -12.97
CA GLN A 73 -5.02 4.50 -14.34
C GLN A 73 -4.90 6.03 -14.47
N THR A 74 -5.50 6.79 -13.54
CA THR A 74 -5.39 8.25 -13.51
C THR A 74 -3.94 8.70 -13.29
N ALA A 75 -3.23 8.12 -12.33
CA ALA A 75 -1.83 8.47 -12.05
C ALA A 75 -0.93 8.21 -13.26
N LEU A 76 -1.11 7.07 -13.93
CA LEU A 76 -0.38 6.74 -15.14
C LEU A 76 -0.70 7.73 -16.27
N SER A 77 -1.98 8.05 -16.49
CA SER A 77 -2.39 9.03 -17.50
C SER A 77 -1.80 10.42 -17.25
N LEU A 78 -1.69 10.84 -15.99
CA LEU A 78 -1.12 12.14 -15.62
C LEU A 78 0.41 12.17 -15.74
N SER A 79 1.08 11.02 -15.60
CA SER A 79 2.54 10.93 -15.74
C SER A 79 3.03 11.10 -17.18
N GLY A 80 2.15 10.92 -18.17
CA GLY A 80 2.52 10.91 -19.60
C GLY A 80 3.43 9.73 -19.99
N ALA A 81 3.70 8.79 -19.09
CA ALA A 81 4.57 7.65 -19.34
C ALA A 81 3.95 6.72 -20.40
N GLN A 82 4.66 6.51 -21.51
CA GLN A 82 4.34 5.44 -22.44
C GLN A 82 4.99 4.15 -21.94
N VAL A 83 4.16 3.24 -21.44
CA VAL A 83 4.63 1.95 -20.95
C VAL A 83 4.37 0.91 -22.04
N ASP A 84 5.43 0.25 -22.51
CA ASP A 84 5.32 -0.86 -23.45
C ASP A 84 4.64 -2.06 -22.75
N PRO A 85 3.43 -2.47 -23.16
CA PRO A 85 2.68 -3.55 -22.51
C PRO A 85 3.43 -4.88 -22.47
N TYR A 86 4.39 -5.11 -23.38
CA TYR A 86 5.16 -6.36 -23.45
C TYR A 86 6.34 -6.41 -22.47
N ARG A 87 6.66 -5.29 -21.81
CA ARG A 87 7.80 -5.16 -20.89
C ARG A 87 7.39 -4.98 -19.43
N ILE A 88 6.11 -5.20 -19.11
CA ILE A 88 5.55 -5.09 -17.76
C ILE A 88 5.18 -6.48 -17.24
N SER A 89 5.51 -6.74 -15.98
CA SER A 89 5.15 -7.96 -15.25
C SER A 89 3.68 -8.01 -14.82
N HIS A 90 3.03 -6.84 -14.66
CA HIS A 90 1.64 -6.71 -14.25
C HIS A 90 0.76 -6.18 -15.40
N PRO A 91 -0.51 -6.61 -15.51
CA PRO A 91 -1.46 -6.05 -16.46
C PRO A 91 -1.68 -4.55 -16.23
N MET A 92 -2.00 -3.82 -17.30
CA MET A 92 -2.31 -2.40 -17.20
C MET A 92 -3.55 -2.18 -16.34
N PRO A 93 -3.64 -1.08 -15.57
CA PRO A 93 -4.81 -0.81 -14.73
C PRO A 93 -6.14 -0.89 -15.50
N ARG A 94 -6.15 -0.46 -16.77
CA ARG A 94 -7.32 -0.53 -17.64
C ARG A 94 -7.78 -1.96 -17.93
N ASP A 95 -6.85 -2.89 -18.14
CA ASP A 95 -7.16 -4.31 -18.38
C ASP A 95 -7.66 -4.99 -17.11
N ARG A 96 -7.09 -4.63 -15.96
CA ARG A 96 -7.57 -5.13 -14.65
C ARG A 96 -8.99 -4.67 -14.36
N ILE A 97 -9.32 -3.41 -14.69
CA ILE A 97 -10.68 -2.89 -14.55
C ILE A 97 -11.64 -3.67 -15.45
N SER A 98 -11.36 -3.80 -16.75
CA SER A 98 -12.28 -4.50 -17.68
C SER A 98 -12.49 -5.96 -17.29
N ASN A 99 -11.45 -6.63 -16.78
CA ASN A 99 -11.53 -8.04 -16.37
C ASN A 99 -12.38 -8.27 -15.11
N LEU A 100 -12.51 -7.27 -14.24
CA LEU A 100 -13.15 -7.43 -12.92
C LEU A 100 -14.45 -6.65 -12.78
N GLU A 101 -14.69 -5.62 -13.59
CA GLU A 101 -15.81 -4.70 -13.40
C GLU A 101 -17.16 -5.42 -13.36
N VAL A 102 -17.39 -6.36 -14.28
CA VAL A 102 -18.62 -7.15 -14.31
C VAL A 102 -18.75 -8.03 -13.07
N LEU A 103 -17.67 -8.72 -12.67
CA LEU A 103 -17.66 -9.60 -11.50
C LEU A 103 -17.94 -8.84 -10.20
N VAL A 104 -17.37 -7.64 -10.07
CA VAL A 104 -17.57 -6.77 -8.91
C VAL A 104 -18.99 -6.23 -8.88
N LYS A 105 -19.52 -5.74 -10.02
CA LYS A 105 -20.87 -5.17 -10.09
C LYS A 105 -21.99 -6.19 -9.91
N GLN A 106 -21.74 -7.46 -10.24
CA GLN A 106 -22.69 -8.57 -10.02
C GLN A 106 -22.63 -9.14 -8.60
N SER A 107 -21.67 -8.72 -7.78
CA SER A 107 -21.54 -9.21 -6.40
C SER A 107 -22.73 -8.77 -5.55
N PRO A 108 -23.29 -9.65 -4.70
CA PRO A 108 -24.28 -9.25 -3.69
C PRO A 108 -23.71 -8.28 -2.64
N ASN A 109 -22.38 -8.15 -2.55
CA ASN A 109 -21.70 -7.24 -1.62
C ASN A 109 -21.23 -5.94 -2.29
N VAL A 110 -21.66 -5.63 -3.52
CA VAL A 110 -21.16 -4.49 -4.32
C VAL A 110 -21.19 -3.16 -3.55
N ASP A 111 -22.27 -2.87 -2.83
CA ASP A 111 -22.44 -1.63 -2.07
C ASP A 111 -22.25 -1.83 -0.56
N ARG A 112 -21.65 -2.96 -0.15
CA ARG A 112 -21.43 -3.24 1.26
C ARG A 112 -20.36 -2.31 1.83
N PRO A 113 -20.70 -1.45 2.81
CA PRO A 113 -19.71 -0.57 3.43
C PRO A 113 -18.77 -1.37 4.33
N ASP A 114 -17.53 -0.90 4.43
CA ASP A 114 -16.58 -1.45 5.40
C ASP A 114 -17.08 -1.22 6.84
N PRO A 115 -16.78 -2.13 7.77
CA PRO A 115 -17.10 -1.92 9.18
C PRO A 115 -16.55 -0.58 9.69
N PRO A 116 -17.33 0.25 10.42
CA PRO A 116 -16.89 1.57 10.86
C PRO A 116 -15.56 1.58 11.63
N ALA A 117 -15.32 0.55 12.44
CA ALA A 117 -14.05 0.40 13.17
C ALA A 117 -12.85 0.12 12.24
N LEU A 118 -13.05 -0.59 11.12
CA LEU A 118 -12.00 -0.79 10.12
C LEU A 118 -11.71 0.52 9.39
N GLN A 119 -12.74 1.24 8.95
CA GLN A 119 -12.60 2.54 8.30
C GLN A 119 -11.89 3.56 9.20
N GLN A 120 -12.25 3.61 10.49
CA GLN A 120 -11.60 4.49 11.46
C GLN A 120 -10.09 4.20 11.59
N ARG A 121 -9.70 2.92 11.73
CA ARG A 121 -8.29 2.51 11.80
C ARG A 121 -7.53 2.89 10.52
N HIS A 122 -8.14 2.63 9.37
CA HIS A 122 -7.56 2.98 8.07
C HIS A 122 -7.35 4.49 7.93
N ASP A 123 -8.32 5.32 8.31
CA ASP A 123 -8.18 6.78 8.25
C ASP A 123 -7.14 7.31 9.25
N MET A 124 -7.06 6.72 10.45
CA MET A 124 -5.99 7.06 11.41
C MET A 124 -4.60 6.79 10.84
N VAL A 125 -4.39 5.63 10.19
CA VAL A 125 -3.11 5.29 9.56
C VAL A 125 -2.81 6.20 8.38
N ARG A 126 -3.79 6.49 7.52
CA ARG A 126 -3.62 7.43 6.39
C ARG A 126 -3.16 8.80 6.85
N VAL A 127 -3.74 9.30 7.95
CA VAL A 127 -3.36 10.59 8.50
C VAL A 127 -1.98 10.53 9.17
N LYS A 128 -1.63 9.46 9.90
CA LYS A 128 -0.26 9.27 10.43
C LYS A 128 0.77 9.28 9.29
N ILE A 129 0.54 8.53 8.22
CA ILE A 129 1.41 8.52 7.03
C ILE A 129 1.52 9.93 6.44
N ALA A 130 0.42 10.63 6.21
CA ALA A 130 0.45 11.97 5.63
C ALA A 130 1.23 12.97 6.51
N VAL A 131 1.06 12.90 7.84
CA VAL A 131 1.76 13.78 8.79
C VAL A 131 3.27 13.55 8.79
N TYR A 132 3.71 12.29 8.80
CA TYR A 132 5.14 11.97 8.91
C TYR A 132 5.86 11.96 7.55
N MET A 133 5.19 11.55 6.47
CA MET A 133 5.84 11.28 5.17
C MET A 133 5.52 12.33 4.10
N GLU A 134 4.33 12.95 4.13
CA GLU A 134 3.90 13.91 3.08
C GLU A 134 3.96 15.38 3.53
N GLY A 135 4.21 15.61 4.82
CA GLY A 135 4.34 16.94 5.42
C GLY A 135 3.02 17.64 5.77
N GLN A 136 3.13 18.77 6.48
CA GLN A 136 2.01 19.46 7.10
C GLN A 136 0.91 19.89 6.12
N ALA A 137 1.27 20.35 4.92
CA ALA A 137 0.30 20.80 3.91
C ALA A 137 -0.56 19.63 3.38
N ALA A 138 0.05 18.49 3.10
CA ALA A 138 -0.67 17.29 2.64
C ALA A 138 -1.58 16.72 3.72
N ALA A 139 -1.07 16.61 4.95
CA ALA A 139 -1.85 16.20 6.11
C ALA A 139 -3.07 17.11 6.33
N SER A 140 -2.89 18.43 6.28
CA SER A 140 -4.00 19.40 6.42
C SER A 140 -5.08 19.23 5.35
N ARG A 141 -4.69 19.02 4.08
CA ARG A 141 -5.65 18.74 2.99
C ARG A 141 -6.41 17.44 3.23
N LEU A 142 -5.73 16.39 3.72
CA LEU A 142 -6.37 15.11 4.02
C LEU A 142 -7.37 15.25 5.18
N MET A 143 -6.96 15.87 6.29
CA MET A 143 -7.81 16.07 7.46
C MET A 143 -9.05 16.91 7.14
N ARG A 144 -8.96 17.87 6.22
CA ARG A 144 -10.11 18.66 5.74
C ARG A 144 -11.21 17.78 5.11
N LYS A 145 -10.86 16.65 4.50
CA LYS A 145 -11.82 15.71 3.89
C LYS A 145 -12.50 14.80 4.91
N MET A 146 -12.05 14.81 6.17
CA MET A 146 -12.54 13.96 7.25
C MET A 146 -12.71 14.76 8.56
N GLN A 147 -13.10 16.03 8.44
CA GLN A 147 -13.32 16.91 9.59
C GLN A 147 -14.33 16.29 10.57
N GLY A 148 -14.11 16.53 11.86
CA GLY A 148 -14.96 15.96 12.93
C GLY A 148 -14.73 14.48 13.23
N THR A 149 -13.89 13.78 12.46
CA THR A 149 -13.53 12.40 12.76
C THR A 149 -12.39 12.30 13.78
N LEU A 150 -12.32 11.16 14.46
CA LEU A 150 -11.21 10.85 15.36
C LEU A 150 -9.85 10.83 14.63
N ALA A 151 -9.82 10.42 13.36
CA ALA A 151 -8.61 10.42 12.54
C ALA A 151 -8.07 11.84 12.32
N ALA A 152 -8.94 12.82 12.08
CA ALA A 152 -8.53 14.23 11.96
C ALA A 152 -7.97 14.77 13.29
N LEU A 153 -8.61 14.46 14.42
CA LEU A 153 -8.11 14.86 15.74
C LEU A 153 -6.75 14.20 16.07
N TYR A 154 -6.60 12.93 15.72
CA TYR A 154 -5.33 12.21 15.87
C TYR A 154 -4.22 12.80 14.99
N GLY A 155 -4.55 13.17 13.76
CA GLY A 155 -3.63 13.88 12.88
C GLY A 155 -3.23 15.26 13.37
N ASP A 156 -4.18 16.01 13.91
CA ASP A 156 -3.93 17.34 14.46
C ASP A 156 -3.00 17.26 15.68
N ALA A 157 -3.18 16.27 16.56
CA ALA A 157 -2.26 16.01 17.67
C ALA A 157 -0.84 15.67 17.18
N GLN A 158 -0.70 14.78 16.20
CA GLN A 158 0.60 14.41 15.62
C GLN A 158 1.26 15.56 14.86
N SER A 159 0.49 16.33 14.09
CA SER A 159 0.98 17.50 13.36
C SER A 159 1.45 18.58 14.33
N THR A 160 0.72 18.79 15.43
CA THR A 160 1.13 19.71 16.51
C THR A 160 2.40 19.23 17.21
N TYR A 161 2.57 17.92 17.40
CA TYR A 161 3.78 17.33 17.97
C TYR A 161 5.02 17.54 17.07
N LEU A 162 4.87 17.34 15.76
CA LEU A 162 5.98 17.48 14.80
C LEU A 162 6.33 18.94 14.51
N PHE A 163 5.33 19.79 14.26
CA PHE A 163 5.52 21.13 13.69
C PHE A 163 5.10 22.27 14.62
N GLY A 164 4.56 21.97 15.81
CA GLY A 164 3.96 22.96 16.69
C GLY A 164 4.50 22.89 18.13
N ASN A 165 3.62 23.26 19.07
CA ASN A 165 3.96 23.34 20.48
C ASN A 165 3.70 22.00 21.21
N ILE A 166 4.70 21.53 21.94
CA ILE A 166 4.67 20.25 22.67
C ILE A 166 3.58 20.19 23.75
N ALA A 167 3.35 21.28 24.50
CA ALA A 167 2.31 21.31 25.51
C ALA A 167 0.90 21.24 24.89
N ALA A 168 0.70 21.93 23.76
CA ALA A 168 -0.55 21.85 23.00
C ALA A 168 -0.77 20.44 22.43
N ALA A 169 0.29 19.80 21.90
CA ALA A 169 0.22 18.41 21.44
C ALA A 169 -0.18 17.47 22.58
N LEU A 170 0.43 17.62 23.76
CA LEU A 170 0.11 16.81 24.94
C LEU A 170 -1.36 16.98 25.37
N ALA A 171 -1.87 18.22 25.37
CA ALA A 171 -3.27 18.49 25.70
C ALA A 171 -4.24 17.82 24.70
N LYS A 172 -3.96 17.93 23.39
CA LYS A 172 -4.74 17.27 22.33
C LYS A 172 -4.70 15.74 22.48
N THR A 173 -3.52 15.16 22.72
CA THR A 173 -3.37 13.71 22.92
C THR A 173 -4.10 13.22 24.17
N ASN A 174 -4.08 13.98 25.27
CA ASN A 174 -4.84 13.63 26.47
C ASN A 174 -6.36 13.64 26.22
N ALA A 175 -6.87 14.55 25.38
CA ALA A 175 -8.27 14.53 24.96
C ALA A 175 -8.62 13.28 24.14
N LEU A 176 -7.71 12.83 23.25
CA LEU A 176 -7.87 11.58 22.50
C LEU A 176 -7.89 10.35 23.43
N ILE A 177 -6.98 10.29 24.39
CA ILE A 177 -6.95 9.23 25.41
C ILE A 177 -8.24 9.22 26.22
N LYS A 178 -8.78 10.38 26.59
CA LYS A 178 -10.07 10.45 27.29
C LYS A 178 -11.22 9.92 26.42
N ALA A 179 -11.21 10.20 25.13
CA ALA A 179 -12.23 9.73 24.19
C ALA A 179 -12.14 8.21 23.91
N GLN A 180 -10.94 7.66 23.81
CA GLN A 180 -10.72 6.21 23.68
C GLN A 180 -9.57 5.73 24.59
N PRO A 181 -9.84 5.44 25.88
CA PRO A 181 -8.81 5.07 26.85
C PRO A 181 -8.07 3.76 26.55
N LYS A 182 -8.67 2.90 25.72
CA LYS A 182 -8.11 1.60 25.32
C LYS A 182 -7.35 1.64 23.99
N ASN A 183 -7.18 2.81 23.37
CA ASN A 183 -6.44 2.92 22.12
C ASN A 183 -4.93 3.05 22.38
N ALA A 184 -4.19 1.98 22.08
CA ALA A 184 -2.74 1.91 22.30
C ALA A 184 -1.96 3.03 21.60
N TYR A 185 -2.36 3.41 20.38
CA TYR A 185 -1.68 4.42 19.56
C TYR A 185 -1.76 5.84 20.15
N PHE A 186 -2.74 6.11 21.01
CA PHE A 186 -2.82 7.40 21.71
C PHE A 186 -1.85 7.46 22.89
N GLN A 187 -1.59 6.32 23.54
CA GLN A 187 -0.58 6.21 24.59
C GLN A 187 0.83 6.25 23.99
N GLU A 188 1.05 5.64 22.82
CA GLU A 188 2.30 5.76 22.05
C GLU A 188 2.61 7.23 21.74
N LEU A 189 1.68 7.95 21.10
CA LEU A 189 1.86 9.37 20.81
C LEU A 189 2.12 10.20 22.07
N ARG A 190 1.47 9.87 23.20
CA ARG A 190 1.73 10.55 24.47
C ARG A 190 3.15 10.29 24.97
N GLY A 191 3.65 9.06 24.84
CA GLY A 191 5.05 8.71 25.12
C GLY A 191 6.02 9.56 24.30
N ASP A 192 5.80 9.65 22.98
CA ASP A 192 6.66 10.42 22.07
C ASP A 192 6.72 11.91 22.46
N ILE A 193 5.56 12.48 22.76
CA ILE A 193 5.43 13.87 23.20
C ILE A 193 6.16 14.09 24.53
N LEU A 194 6.03 13.17 25.49
CA LEU A 194 6.68 13.27 26.80
C LEU A 194 8.20 13.08 26.70
N MET A 195 8.68 12.20 25.83
CA MET A 195 10.11 12.08 25.52
C MET A 195 10.66 13.41 25.00
N LYS A 196 10.00 14.00 24.01
CA LYS A 196 10.39 15.31 23.45
C LYS A 196 10.25 16.46 24.46
N ALA A 197 9.37 16.31 25.46
CA ALA A 197 9.22 17.24 26.58
C ALA A 197 10.26 17.02 27.70
N ASN A 198 11.24 16.13 27.51
CA ASN A 198 12.27 15.79 28.48
C ASN A 198 11.71 15.19 29.79
N LYS A 199 10.65 14.37 29.66
CA LYS A 199 9.94 13.68 30.76
C LYS A 199 10.01 12.16 30.60
N PRO A 200 11.21 11.55 30.67
CA PRO A 200 11.42 10.16 30.28
C PRO A 200 10.68 9.15 31.17
N LYS A 201 10.55 9.41 32.48
CA LYS A 201 9.82 8.53 33.39
C LYS A 201 8.33 8.44 33.01
N GLU A 202 7.71 9.59 32.78
CA GLU A 202 6.29 9.68 32.39
C GLU A 202 6.05 9.10 30.99
N ALA A 203 7.03 9.23 30.09
CA ALA A 203 7.00 8.62 28.78
C ALA A 203 7.06 7.09 28.85
N ALA A 204 7.97 6.53 29.66
CA ALA A 204 8.08 5.09 29.87
C ALA A 204 6.76 4.50 30.39
N ASP A 205 6.09 5.19 31.33
CA ASP A 205 4.77 4.79 31.83
C ASP A 205 3.70 4.81 30.71
N ALA A 206 3.75 5.82 29.83
CA ALA A 206 2.83 5.92 28.69
C ALA A 206 3.06 4.80 27.67
N TYR A 207 4.31 4.50 27.32
CA TYR A 207 4.60 3.41 26.40
C TYR A 207 4.29 2.02 26.99
N ALA A 208 4.59 1.80 28.28
CA ALA A 208 4.20 0.57 28.97
C ALA A 208 2.67 0.38 28.94
N LYS A 209 1.92 1.48 29.09
CA LYS A 209 0.47 1.46 28.93
C LYS A 209 0.07 1.14 27.48
N ALA A 210 0.72 1.71 26.48
CA ALA A 210 0.46 1.41 25.07
C ALA A 210 0.61 -0.09 24.78
N VAL A 211 1.72 -0.70 25.22
CA VAL A 211 1.98 -2.14 25.06
C VAL A 211 0.90 -2.97 25.78
N SER A 212 0.49 -2.58 26.99
CA SER A 212 -0.57 -3.31 27.72
C SER A 212 -1.95 -3.27 27.04
N LEU A 213 -2.20 -2.26 26.20
CA LEU A 213 -3.46 -2.09 25.48
C LEU A 213 -3.44 -2.74 24.09
N ASP A 214 -2.26 -3.10 23.59
CA ASP A 214 -2.12 -3.74 22.30
C ASP A 214 -2.44 -5.24 22.37
N SER A 215 -3.72 -5.56 22.18
CA SER A 215 -4.19 -6.94 22.13
C SER A 215 -3.65 -7.73 20.93
N ALA A 216 -3.18 -7.05 19.88
CA ALA A 216 -2.65 -7.70 18.68
C ALA A 216 -1.16 -8.04 18.80
N ARG A 217 -0.48 -7.60 19.88
CA ARG A 217 0.98 -7.70 20.05
C ARG A 217 1.72 -7.25 18.79
N SER A 218 1.30 -6.13 18.23
CA SER A 218 1.89 -5.59 17.01
C SER A 218 3.39 -5.39 17.23
N GLY A 219 4.22 -5.90 16.32
CA GLY A 219 5.67 -5.73 16.41
C GLY A 219 6.14 -4.28 16.25
N LEU A 220 5.22 -3.34 16.01
CA LEU A 220 5.49 -1.93 15.78
C LEU A 220 5.66 -1.14 17.09
N LEU A 221 4.88 -1.45 18.14
CA LEU A 221 4.97 -0.74 19.42
C LEU A 221 6.23 -1.08 20.24
N PRO A 222 6.74 -2.32 20.24
CA PRO A 222 7.99 -2.66 20.93
C PRO A 222 9.25 -2.07 20.29
N VAL A 223 9.22 -1.76 18.98
CA VAL A 223 10.39 -1.27 18.23
C VAL A 223 10.54 0.25 18.31
N SER A 224 9.48 0.96 18.68
CA SER A 224 9.48 2.42 18.89
C SER A 224 9.86 2.86 20.31
N MET A 225 10.09 1.92 21.23
CA MET A 225 10.55 2.18 22.61
C MET A 225 12.07 2.22 22.72
#